data_AF-B5JYE9-F1
#
_entry.id   AF-B5JYE9-F1
#
_cell.length_a   1.000
_cell.length_b   1.000
_cell.length_c   1.000
_cell.angle_alpha   90.00
_cell.angle_beta   90.00
_cell.angle_gamma   90.00
#
_symmetry.space_group_name_H-M   'P 1'
#
loop_
_entity.id
_entity.type
_entity.pdbx_description
1 polymer ?
#
loop_
_entity_poly.entity_id
_entity_poly.type
_entity_poly.pdbx_seq_one_letter_code
_entity_poly.pdbx_strand_id
1 'polypeptide(L)'
;MSIYEACDIPLDKVAQEYFGMAPKRANTLARAQKLPVPVYRTGGQKSPWLVSVDDLANHIEKSRTQAQEHWSRMHHNQTNQSH
;
A
#
# COMPACT_ATOMS: atom_id res chain seq x y z
N MET A 1 -25.65 3.84 7.15
CA MET A 1 -24.95 4.66 8.16
C MET A 1 -23.90 3.77 8.79
N SER A 2 -22.60 4.02 8.55
CA SER A 2 -21.52 3.47 9.39
C SER A 2 -20.78 4.67 9.94
N ILE A 3 -20.82 4.81 11.27
CA ILE A 3 -20.15 5.87 12.00
C ILE A 3 -18.92 5.21 12.64
N TYR A 4 -17.74 5.52 12.10
CA TYR A 4 -16.43 5.18 12.68
C TYR A 4 -15.96 3.73 12.56
N GLU A 5 -15.91 3.18 11.34
CA GLU A 5 -14.97 2.10 11.04
C GLU A 5 -13.61 2.70 10.64
N ALA A 6 -13.02 3.48 11.56
CA ALA A 6 -11.71 4.08 11.40
C ALA A 6 -10.64 3.00 11.57
N CYS A 7 -10.45 2.21 10.52
CA CYS A 7 -9.40 1.19 10.44
C CYS A 7 -8.08 1.89 10.06
N ASP A 8 -7.62 2.79 10.92
CA ASP A 8 -6.43 3.61 10.68
C ASP A 8 -5.21 3.00 11.35
N ILE A 9 -4.23 2.61 10.53
CA ILE A 9 -2.99 2.01 11.02
C ILE A 9 -1.89 3.06 11.00
N PRO A 10 -1.07 3.17 12.07
CA PRO A 10 0.10 4.03 12.04
C PRO A 10 1.08 3.59 10.96
N LEU A 11 1.50 4.54 10.12
CA LEU A 11 2.46 4.37 9.05
C LEU A 11 3.76 3.73 9.52
N ASP A 12 4.15 3.95 10.78
CA ASP A 12 5.35 3.36 11.38
C ASP A 12 5.36 1.83 11.29
N LYS A 13 4.22 1.20 11.63
CA LYS A 13 4.03 -0.25 11.53
C LYS A 13 3.97 -0.70 10.08
N VAL A 14 3.18 0.00 9.26
CA VAL A 14 3.01 -0.36 7.83
C VAL A 14 4.34 -0.25 7.08
N ALA A 15 5.13 0.79 7.37
CA ALA A 15 6.45 1.02 6.80
C ALA A 15 7.39 -0.15 7.04
N GLN A 16 7.43 -0.65 8.28
CA GLN A 16 8.33 -1.73 8.66
C GLN A 16 7.82 -3.10 8.23
N GLU A 17 6.54 -3.41 8.43
CA GLU A 17 5.97 -4.74 8.16
C GLU A 17 5.63 -4.97 6.68
N TYR A 18 5.10 -3.97 5.98
CA TYR A 18 4.65 -4.12 4.59
C TYR A 18 5.65 -3.55 3.58
N PHE A 19 6.18 -2.36 3.86
CA PHE A 19 7.10 -1.70 2.92
C PHE A 19 8.58 -2.05 3.17
N GLY A 20 8.91 -2.73 4.27
CA GLY A 20 10.30 -3.06 4.64
C GLY A 20 11.22 -1.85 4.78
N MET A 21 10.67 -0.66 5.05
CA MET A 21 11.43 0.59 5.16
C MET A 21 11.44 1.12 6.59
N ALA A 22 12.52 1.84 6.93
CA ALA A 22 12.62 2.46 8.24
C ALA A 22 11.54 3.52 8.44
N PRO A 23 10.93 3.64 9.63
CA PRO A 23 9.86 4.60 9.89
C PRO A 23 10.26 6.07 9.68
N LYS A 24 11.53 6.41 9.92
CA LYS A 24 12.09 7.73 9.57
C LYS A 24 12.00 8.04 8.07
N ARG A 25 12.28 7.04 7.22
CA ARG A 25 12.19 7.16 5.76
C ARG A 25 10.73 7.35 5.34
N ALA A 26 9.83 6.55 5.91
CA ALA A 26 8.41 6.63 5.66
C ALA A 26 7.83 8.00 6.02
N ASN A 27 8.21 8.58 7.17
CA ASN A 27 7.75 9.90 7.59
C ASN A 27 8.22 11.02 6.63
N THR A 28 9.47 10.96 6.17
CA THR A 28 9.99 11.91 5.16
C THR A 28 9.23 11.79 3.84
N LEU A 29 8.93 10.58 3.38
CA LEU A 29 8.17 10.35 2.16
C LEU A 29 6.70 10.76 2.31
N ALA A 30 6.11 10.55 3.49
CA ALA A 30 4.76 11.00 3.83
C ALA A 30 4.64 12.52 3.73
N ARG A 31 5.59 13.25 4.31
CA ARG A 31 5.67 14.72 4.21
C ARG A 31 5.81 15.21 2.78
N ALA A 32 6.54 14.45 1.95
CA ALA A 32 6.71 14.76 0.54
C ALA A 32 5.54 14.26 -0.35
N GLN A 33 4.53 13.57 0.22
CA GLN A 33 3.45 12.90 -0.50
C GLN A 33 3.96 11.96 -1.62
N LYS A 34 5.11 11.32 -1.39
CA LYS A 34 5.76 10.39 -2.34
C LYS A 34 5.57 8.92 -1.97
N LEU A 35 4.60 8.63 -1.10
CA LEU A 35 4.28 7.26 -0.72
C LEU A 35 3.33 6.63 -1.74
N PRO A 36 3.40 5.30 -1.92
CA PRO A 36 2.52 4.57 -2.82
C PRO A 36 1.08 4.49 -2.30
N VAL A 37 0.85 4.81 -1.01
CA VAL A 37 -0.46 4.88 -0.36
C VAL A 37 -0.69 6.29 0.17
N PRO A 38 -1.94 6.79 0.13
CA PRO A 38 -2.28 8.05 0.78
C PRO A 38 -2.15 7.91 2.30
N VAL A 39 -1.53 8.92 2.88
CA VAL A 39 -1.29 9.04 4.31
C VAL A 39 -1.85 10.35 4.81
N TYR A 40 -2.41 10.33 6.00
CA TYR A 40 -2.98 11.53 6.59
C TYR A 40 -2.69 11.58 8.09
N ARG A 41 -2.94 12.74 8.69
CA ARG A 41 -2.78 12.95 10.13
C ARG A 41 -4.03 13.67 10.63
N THR A 42 -4.63 13.13 11.68
CA THR A 42 -5.88 13.67 12.24
C THR A 42 -5.62 14.64 13.41
N GLY A 43 -4.40 14.69 13.94
CA GLY A 43 -4.03 15.52 15.09
C GLY A 43 -2.90 16.53 14.85
N GLY A 44 -2.39 17.11 15.94
CA GLY A 44 -1.34 18.14 15.95
C GLY A 44 0.07 17.67 15.54
N GLN A 45 1.07 18.54 15.71
CA GLN A 45 2.46 18.33 15.22
C GLN A 45 3.14 17.01 15.63
N LYS A 46 2.74 16.41 16.76
CA LYS A 46 3.32 15.15 17.27
C LYS A 46 2.56 13.89 16.84
N SER A 47 1.49 14.04 16.06
CA SER A 47 0.66 12.90 15.68
C SER A 47 1.40 12.03 14.67
N PRO A 48 1.36 10.69 14.82
CA PRO A 48 1.89 9.79 13.82
C PRO A 48 1.10 9.91 12.51
N TRP A 49 1.74 9.61 11.40
CA TRP A 49 1.05 9.44 10.13
C TRP A 49 0.19 8.19 10.19
N LEU A 50 -1.04 8.30 9.71
CA LEU A 50 -2.03 7.23 9.65
C LEU A 50 -2.29 6.86 8.19
N VAL A 51 -2.56 5.59 7.97
CA VAL A 51 -2.94 4.99 6.69
C VAL A 51 -4.26 4.28 6.89
N SER A 52 -5.24 4.52 6.01
CA SER A 52 -6.48 3.75 5.99
C SER A 52 -6.19 2.31 5.58
N VAL A 53 -6.81 1.33 6.24
CA VAL A 53 -6.70 -0.07 5.80
C VAL A 53 -7.23 -0.27 4.39
N ASP A 54 -8.27 0.47 3.99
CA ASP A 54 -8.80 0.40 2.63
C ASP A 54 -7.75 0.76 1.58
N ASP A 55 -7.03 1.86 1.80
CA ASP A 55 -5.94 2.30 0.91
C ASP A 55 -4.78 1.31 0.86
N LEU A 56 -4.42 0.72 2.01
CA LEU A 56 -3.42 -0.33 2.06
C LEU A 56 -3.87 -1.59 1.30
N ALA A 57 -5.12 -2.02 1.50
CA ALA A 57 -5.71 -3.17 0.82
C ALA A 57 -5.75 -2.93 -0.69
N ASN A 58 -6.19 -1.76 -1.13
CA ASN A 58 -6.20 -1.36 -2.54
C ASN A 58 -4.79 -1.41 -3.17
N HIS A 59 -3.75 -1.02 -2.43
CA HIS A 59 -2.38 -1.10 -2.93
C HIS A 59 -1.88 -2.54 -3.06
N ILE A 60 -2.19 -3.39 -2.08
CA ILE A 60 -1.87 -4.81 -2.10
C ILE A 60 -2.59 -5.51 -3.26
N GLU A 61 -3.89 -5.25 -3.43
CA GLU A 61 -4.72 -5.80 -4.50
C GLU A 61 -4.21 -5.37 -5.88
N LYS A 62 -3.82 -4.09 -6.05
CA LYS A 62 -3.20 -3.60 -7.29
C LYS A 62 -1.88 -4.31 -7.59
N SER A 63 -1.05 -4.54 -6.58
CA SER A 63 0.22 -5.26 -6.75
C SER A 63 -0.03 -6.73 -7.11
N ARG A 64 -1.02 -7.37 -6.48
CA ARG A 64 -1.45 -8.74 -6.76
C ARG A 64 -2.01 -8.89 -8.17
N THR A 65 -2.91 -8.00 -8.57
CA THR A 65 -3.54 -7.99 -9.89
C THR A 65 -2.48 -7.85 -10.98
N GLN A 66 -1.53 -6.92 -10.82
CA GLN A 66 -0.43 -6.76 -11.77
C GLN A 66 0.44 -8.04 -11.87
N ALA A 67 0.75 -8.67 -10.74
CA ALA A 67 1.50 -9.93 -10.74
C ALA A 67 0.71 -11.06 -11.41
N GLN A 68 -0.60 -11.14 -11.19
CA GLN A 68 -1.49 -12.10 -11.83
C GLN A 68 -1.61 -11.87 -13.34
N GLU A 69 -1.76 -10.62 -13.77
CA GLU A 69 -1.77 -10.26 -15.19
C GLU A 69 -0.45 -10.64 -15.85
N HIS A 70 0.68 -10.34 -15.20
CA HIS A 70 2.00 -10.67 -15.72
C HIS A 70 2.20 -12.20 -15.82
N TRP A 71 1.80 -12.93 -14.77
CA TRP A 71 1.82 -14.40 -14.77
C TRP A 71 0.91 -14.99 -15.85
N SER A 72 -0.32 -14.47 -15.98
CA SER A 72 -1.28 -14.90 -16.99
C SER A 72 -0.77 -14.67 -18.40
N ARG A 73 -0.17 -13.49 -18.68
CA ARG A 73 0.44 -13.17 -19.99
C ARG A 73 1.61 -14.10 -20.33
N MET A 74 2.43 -14.47 -19.34
CA MET A 74 3.52 -15.43 -19.55
C MET A 74 3.01 -16.85 -19.81
N HIS A 75 1.99 -17.30 -19.08
CA HIS A 75 1.41 -18.63 -19.26
C HIS A 75 0.61 -18.77 -20.56
N HIS A 76 -0.15 -17.74 -20.96
CA HIS A 76 -0.92 -17.77 -22.22
C HIS A 76 -0.03 -17.74 -23.48
N ASN A 77 1.19 -17.20 -23.39
CA ASN A 77 2.10 -17.13 -24.53
C ASN A 77 2.96 -18.40 -24.70
N GLN A 78 2.89 -19.37 -23.76
CA GLN A 78 3.55 -20.67 -23.89
C GLN A 78 2.66 -21.75 -24.53
N THR A 79 1.35 -21.58 -24.56
CA THR A 79 0.42 -22.57 -25.12
C THR A 79 0.27 -22.51 -26.64
N ASN A 80 0.90 -21.53 -27.33
CA ASN A 80 0.78 -21.34 -28.78
C ASN A 80 2.09 -21.55 -29.58
N GLN A 81 3.10 -22.24 -29.02
CA GLN A 81 4.32 -22.63 -29.76
C GLN A 81 4.54 -24.15 -29.83
N SER A 82 3.46 -24.91 -30.06
CA SER A 82 3.57 -26.33 -30.40
C SER A 82 2.53 -26.69 -31.45
N HIS A 83 2.83 -26.34 -32.70
CA HIS A 83 2.41 -27.05 -33.91
C HIS A 83 3.38 -26.74 -35.05
#